data_AF-A0A6G2DEL2-F1
#
_entry.id   AF-A0A6G2DEL2-F1
#
_cell.length_a   1.000
_cell.length_b   1.000
_cell.length_c   1.000
_cell.angle_alpha   90.00
_cell.angle_beta   90.00
_cell.angle_gamma   90.00
#
_symmetry.space_group_name_H-M   'P 1'
#
loop_
_entity.id
_entity.type
_entity.pdbx_description
1 polymer ?
#
loop_
_entity_poly.entity_id
_entity_poly.type
_entity_poly.pdbx_seq_one_letter_code
_entity_poly.pdbx_strand_id
1 'polypeptide(L)'
;LIESKGGNEKERGVAIAYDSRHFSPEFAFESAAVLAKHGIKSYVFESLRPTPELSFAVRHLNCFAGIMVTASHNPAPFNGYKVYGEDGGQMPPHDADALTTYIRAIENPFAVEVADVEAEKASGLIEVIGEAVDVEYLKEVK
;
A
#
# COMPACT_ATOMS: atom_id res chain seq x y z
N LEU A 1 -1.51 12.97 3.87
CA LEU A 1 -2.63 13.10 2.92
C LEU A 1 -3.93 12.50 3.45
N ILE A 2 -3.94 11.22 3.85
CA ILE A 2 -5.16 10.57 4.38
C ILE A 2 -5.71 11.32 5.59
N GLU A 3 -4.86 11.64 6.57
CA GLU A 3 -5.29 12.32 7.81
C GLU A 3 -5.84 13.74 7.59
N SER A 4 -5.48 14.40 6.49
CA SER A 4 -5.92 15.76 6.19
C SER A 4 -7.28 15.84 5.49
N LYS A 5 -7.89 14.71 5.12
CA LYS A 5 -9.15 14.69 4.34
C LYS A 5 -10.42 14.66 5.20
N GLY A 6 -10.31 14.25 6.48
CA GLY A 6 -11.37 14.42 7.48
C GLY A 6 -12.62 13.56 7.31
N GLY A 7 -12.65 12.63 6.35
CA GLY A 7 -13.73 11.68 6.11
C GLY A 7 -13.39 10.27 6.61
N ASN A 8 -13.88 9.25 5.91
CA ASN A 8 -13.65 7.84 6.22
C ASN A 8 -12.43 7.25 5.50
N GLU A 9 -11.49 8.07 5.02
CA GLU A 9 -10.35 7.61 4.23
C GLU A 9 -9.45 6.64 5.01
N LYS A 10 -9.34 6.81 6.34
CA LYS A 10 -8.62 5.87 7.21
C LYS A 10 -9.25 4.48 7.23
N GLU A 11 -10.58 4.42 7.20
CA GLU A 11 -11.35 3.16 7.23
C GLU A 11 -11.35 2.47 5.86
N ARG A 12 -11.46 3.26 4.78
CA ARG A 12 -11.28 2.77 3.40
C ARG A 12 -9.91 2.14 3.21
N GLY A 13 -8.88 2.74 3.82
CA GLY A 13 -7.57 2.15 3.93
C GLY A 13 -6.77 2.12 2.63
N VAL A 14 -5.72 1.29 2.64
CA VAL A 14 -4.72 1.19 1.56
C VAL A 14 -4.49 -0.26 1.16
N ALA A 15 -4.61 -0.58 -0.13
CA ALA A 15 -4.20 -1.89 -0.66
C ALA A 15 -2.68 -1.92 -0.90
N ILE A 16 -1.99 -3.00 -0.56
CA ILE A 16 -0.54 -3.12 -0.68
C ILE A 16 -0.18 -4.43 -1.38
N ALA A 17 0.53 -4.31 -2.50
CA ALA A 17 1.05 -5.44 -3.27
C ALA A 17 2.56 -5.26 -3.51
N TYR A 18 3.23 -6.35 -3.86
CA TYR A 18 4.66 -6.34 -4.06
C TYR A 18 5.11 -7.40 -5.07
N ASP A 19 6.31 -7.23 -5.63
CA ASP A 19 6.95 -8.18 -6.54
C ASP A 19 8.00 -9.07 -5.84
N SER A 20 8.74 -9.87 -6.62
CA SER A 20 9.74 -10.80 -6.10
C SER A 20 11.10 -10.19 -5.74
N ARG A 21 11.21 -8.86 -5.61
CA ARG A 21 12.48 -8.21 -5.25
C ARG A 21 12.86 -8.47 -3.80
N HIS A 22 14.15 -8.30 -3.51
CA HIS A 22 14.65 -8.41 -2.13
C HIS A 22 13.94 -7.42 -1.22
N PHE A 23 13.53 -7.92 -0.05
CA PHE A 23 12.81 -7.18 0.98
C PHE A 23 11.43 -6.64 0.57
N SER A 24 10.90 -7.02 -0.60
CA SER A 24 9.57 -6.57 -1.04
C SER A 24 8.45 -6.96 -0.06
N PRO A 25 8.38 -8.20 0.46
CA PRO A 25 7.42 -8.56 1.52
C PRO A 25 7.61 -7.71 2.78
N GLU A 26 8.84 -7.55 3.24
CA GLU A 26 9.20 -6.81 4.44
C GLU A 26 8.80 -5.34 4.33
N PHE A 27 9.11 -4.69 3.20
CA PHE A 27 8.72 -3.30 2.96
C PHE A 27 7.20 -3.12 2.83
N ALA A 28 6.48 -4.11 2.30
CA ALA A 28 5.02 -4.08 2.25
C ALA A 28 4.42 -4.09 3.67
N PHE A 29 4.89 -4.98 4.55
CA PHE A 29 4.44 -5.03 5.94
C PHE A 29 4.94 -3.85 6.79
N GLU A 30 6.14 -3.34 6.55
CA GLU A 30 6.63 -2.11 7.20
C GLU A 30 5.73 -0.91 6.86
N SER A 31 5.30 -0.82 5.60
CA SER A 31 4.35 0.21 5.16
C SER A 31 3.00 0.06 5.86
N ALA A 32 2.51 -1.16 6.01
CA ALA A 32 1.30 -1.47 6.76
C ALA A 32 1.44 -1.10 8.25
N ALA A 33 2.60 -1.34 8.86
CA ALA A 33 2.88 -1.00 10.25
C ALA A 33 2.88 0.52 10.51
N VAL A 34 3.45 1.31 9.59
CA VAL A 34 3.36 2.79 9.63
C VAL A 34 1.90 3.22 9.51
N LEU A 35 1.14 2.69 8.54
CA LEU A 35 -0.28 3.02 8.37
C LEU A 35 -1.10 2.67 9.61
N ALA A 36 -0.88 1.49 10.18
CA ALA A 36 -1.57 1.02 11.37
C ALA A 36 -1.27 1.89 12.60
N LYS A 37 -0.03 2.37 12.75
CA LYS A 37 0.33 3.34 13.80
C LYS A 37 -0.50 4.64 13.74
N HIS A 38 -0.96 5.01 12.55
CA HIS A 38 -1.84 6.15 12.30
C HIS A 38 -3.35 5.78 12.30
N GLY A 39 -3.71 4.55 12.67
CA GLY A 39 -5.10 4.08 12.65
C GLY A 39 -5.68 3.92 11.25
N ILE A 40 -4.83 3.69 10.24
CA ILE A 40 -5.24 3.52 8.84
C ILE A 40 -5.29 2.03 8.51
N LYS A 41 -6.43 1.56 8.00
CA LYS A 41 -6.59 0.17 7.57
C LYS A 41 -5.68 -0.13 6.37
N SER A 42 -5.11 -1.32 6.33
CA SER A 42 -4.35 -1.82 5.18
C SER A 42 -4.81 -3.21 4.77
N TYR A 43 -4.78 -3.47 3.46
CA TYR A 43 -5.03 -4.78 2.87
C TYR A 43 -3.76 -5.22 2.17
N VAL A 44 -3.02 -6.16 2.76
CA VAL A 44 -1.69 -6.58 2.28
C VAL A 44 -1.79 -7.95 1.64
N PHE A 45 -1.35 -8.08 0.39
CA PHE A 45 -1.31 -9.40 -0.24
C PHE A 45 -0.34 -10.36 0.48
N GLU A 46 -0.79 -11.59 0.71
CA GLU A 46 -0.03 -12.65 1.38
C GLU A 46 1.24 -13.07 0.61
N SER A 47 1.25 -12.82 -0.69
CA SER A 47 2.35 -13.15 -1.60
C SER A 47 2.37 -12.18 -2.78
N LEU A 48 3.36 -12.33 -3.68
CA LEU A 48 3.54 -11.44 -4.83
C LEU A 48 2.27 -11.34 -5.69
N ARG A 49 1.95 -10.13 -6.15
CA ARG A 49 0.84 -9.86 -7.08
C ARG A 49 1.25 -8.79 -8.09
N PRO A 50 0.75 -8.85 -9.34
CA PRO A 50 1.10 -7.89 -10.36
C PRO A 50 0.42 -6.54 -10.12
N THR A 51 1.03 -5.47 -10.62
CA THR A 51 0.48 -4.10 -10.60
C THR A 51 -1.01 -3.99 -11.01
N PRO A 52 -1.51 -4.61 -12.10
CA PRO A 52 -2.92 -4.55 -12.45
C PRO A 52 -3.86 -5.14 -11.39
N GLU A 53 -3.41 -6.12 -10.61
CA GLU A 53 -4.21 -6.72 -9.55
C GLU A 53 -4.26 -5.83 -8.31
N LEU A 54 -3.18 -5.09 -7.99
CA LEU A 54 -3.24 -3.99 -7.03
C LEU A 54 -4.24 -2.92 -7.48
N SER A 55 -4.16 -2.49 -8.74
CA SER A 55 -5.06 -1.49 -9.33
C SER A 55 -6.53 -1.93 -9.25
N PHE A 56 -6.79 -3.23 -9.46
CA PHE A 56 -8.09 -3.83 -9.23
C PHE A 56 -8.48 -3.82 -7.74
N ALA A 57 -7.61 -4.30 -6.85
CA ALA A 57 -7.87 -4.40 -5.42
C ALA A 57 -8.23 -3.06 -4.80
N VAL A 58 -7.56 -1.97 -5.19
CA VAL A 58 -7.88 -0.60 -4.73
C VAL A 58 -9.34 -0.27 -5.00
N ARG A 59 -9.82 -0.53 -6.23
CA ARG A 59 -11.20 -0.24 -6.62
C ARG A 59 -12.19 -1.22 -6.02
N HIS A 60 -11.84 -2.51 -5.99
CA HIS A 60 -12.69 -3.60 -5.53
C HIS A 60 -12.97 -3.52 -4.02
N LEU A 61 -11.94 -3.21 -3.22
CA LEU A 61 -12.01 -3.06 -1.77
C LEU A 61 -12.39 -1.62 -1.35
N ASN A 62 -12.65 -0.73 -2.32
CA ASN A 62 -12.94 0.69 -2.10
C ASN A 62 -11.86 1.42 -1.26
N CYS A 63 -10.59 1.05 -1.45
CA CYS A 63 -9.47 1.71 -0.79
C CYS A 63 -9.33 3.15 -1.23
N PHE A 64 -8.75 3.97 -0.36
CA PHE A 64 -8.41 5.36 -0.71
C PHE A 64 -7.14 5.45 -1.56
N ALA A 65 -6.22 4.49 -1.39
CA ALA A 65 -4.96 4.46 -2.13
C ALA A 65 -4.45 3.02 -2.28
N GLY A 66 -3.42 2.86 -3.11
CA GLY A 66 -2.65 1.63 -3.23
C GLY A 66 -1.14 1.87 -3.10
N ILE A 67 -0.40 0.86 -2.67
CA ILE A 67 1.06 0.83 -2.62
C ILE A 67 1.54 -0.38 -3.42
N MET A 68 2.41 -0.13 -4.40
CA MET A 68 3.14 -1.18 -5.11
C MET A 68 4.62 -1.12 -4.75
N VAL A 69 5.11 -2.16 -4.08
CA VAL A 69 6.54 -2.34 -3.83
C VAL A 69 7.16 -3.06 -5.03
N THR A 70 7.79 -2.29 -5.92
CA THR A 70 8.43 -2.78 -7.14
C THR A 70 9.34 -1.72 -7.76
N ALA A 71 10.51 -2.13 -8.25
CA ALA A 71 11.29 -1.33 -9.20
C ALA A 71 11.06 -1.77 -10.66
N SER A 72 9.95 -2.43 -10.96
CA SER A 72 9.55 -2.89 -12.29
C SER A 72 10.64 -3.73 -12.96
N HIS A 73 11.33 -3.19 -13.96
CA HIS A 73 12.37 -3.87 -14.74
C HIS A 73 13.80 -3.46 -14.35
N ASN A 74 13.96 -2.64 -13.30
CA ASN A 74 15.29 -2.23 -12.84
C ASN A 74 16.11 -3.46 -12.38
N PRO A 75 17.45 -3.37 -12.41
CA PRO A 75 18.31 -4.45 -11.92
C PRO A 75 17.95 -4.95 -10.51
N ALA A 76 18.31 -6.20 -10.21
CA ALA A 76 18.01 -6.88 -8.94
C ALA A 76 18.32 -6.10 -7.65
N PRO A 77 19.43 -5.32 -7.52
CA PRO A 77 19.70 -4.59 -6.29
C PRO A 77 18.73 -3.44 -6.02
N PHE A 78 17.93 -3.01 -6.99
CA PHE A 78 16.98 -1.92 -6.81
C PHE A 78 15.63 -2.45 -6.31
N ASN A 79 15.02 -1.71 -5.39
CA ASN A 79 13.60 -1.81 -5.08
C ASN A 79 12.94 -0.42 -5.24
N GLY A 80 11.62 -0.36 -5.21
CA GLY A 80 10.87 0.84 -5.49
C GLY A 80 9.53 0.87 -4.78
N TYR A 81 9.02 2.08 -4.58
CA TYR A 81 7.77 2.32 -3.88
C TYR A 81 6.91 3.25 -4.74
N LYS A 82 5.73 2.77 -5.14
CA LYS A 82 4.81 3.53 -6.00
C LYS A 82 3.46 3.64 -5.31
N VAL A 83 2.87 4.83 -5.37
CA VAL A 83 1.56 5.10 -4.77
C VAL A 83 0.51 5.24 -5.87
N TYR A 84 -0.66 4.67 -5.61
CA TYR A 84 -1.82 4.63 -6.50
C TYR A 84 -2.97 5.38 -5.85
N GLY A 85 -3.75 6.12 -6.64
CA GLY A 85 -4.96 6.81 -6.19
C GLY A 85 -6.15 5.88 -6.07
N GLU A 86 -7.27 6.39 -5.55
CA GLU A 86 -8.52 5.63 -5.39
C GLU A 86 -9.13 5.13 -6.71
N ASP A 87 -8.74 5.72 -7.84
CA ASP A 87 -9.10 5.27 -9.18
C ASP A 87 -8.32 4.02 -9.62
N GLY A 88 -7.38 3.54 -8.80
CA GLY A 88 -6.47 2.43 -9.12
C GLY A 88 -5.37 2.82 -10.10
N GLY A 89 -5.25 4.10 -10.47
CA GLY A 89 -4.17 4.65 -11.29
C GLY A 89 -2.95 5.00 -10.45
N GLN A 90 -1.76 5.01 -11.05
CA GLN A 90 -0.58 5.55 -10.37
C GLN A 90 -0.81 7.05 -10.11
N MET A 91 -0.47 7.52 -8.91
CA MET A 91 -0.74 8.91 -8.52
C MET A 91 -0.18 9.92 -9.54
N PRO A 92 -0.98 10.92 -9.95
CA PRO A 92 -0.54 11.94 -10.89
C PRO A 92 0.52 12.86 -10.25
N PRO A 93 1.28 13.62 -11.06
CA PRO A 93 2.41 14.43 -10.59
C PRO A 93 2.08 15.37 -9.42
N HIS A 94 0.91 16.02 -9.44
CA HIS A 94 0.50 16.95 -8.38
C HIS A 94 0.46 16.30 -6.99
N ASP A 95 -0.14 15.11 -6.86
CA ASP A 95 -0.25 14.43 -5.57
C ASP A 95 1.09 13.78 -5.18
N ALA A 96 1.89 13.37 -6.17
CA ALA A 96 3.27 12.93 -5.96
C ALA A 96 4.18 14.06 -5.44
N ASP A 97 3.98 15.30 -5.90
CA ASP A 97 4.72 16.47 -5.42
C ASP A 97 4.35 16.80 -3.95
N ALA A 98 3.07 16.67 -3.60
CA ALA A 98 2.61 16.80 -2.21
C ALA A 98 3.26 15.73 -1.32
N LEU A 99 3.28 14.47 -1.75
CA LEU A 99 3.97 13.39 -1.04
C LEU A 99 5.47 13.68 -0.87
N THR A 100 6.11 14.16 -1.93
CA THR A 100 7.53 14.56 -1.90
C THR A 100 7.79 15.65 -0.88
N THR A 101 6.86 16.60 -0.74
CA THR A 101 6.94 17.66 0.27
C THR A 101 6.89 17.09 1.69
N TYR A 102 5.98 16.14 1.97
CA TYR A 102 5.94 15.45 3.27
C TYR A 102 7.23 14.67 3.56
N ILE A 103 7.74 13.93 2.57
CA ILE A 103 8.99 13.16 2.74
C ILE A 103 10.16 14.10 3.06
N ARG A 104 10.28 15.23 2.37
CA ARG A 104 11.35 16.22 2.60
C ARG A 104 11.25 16.92 3.96
N ALA A 105 10.07 16.94 4.58
CA ALA A 105 9.87 17.49 5.92
C ALA A 105 10.29 16.52 7.04
N ILE A 106 10.59 15.25 6.72
CA ILE A 106 11.07 14.27 7.69
C ILE A 106 12.55 14.55 7.97
N GLU A 107 12.85 15.11 9.14
CA GLU A 107 14.23 15.40 9.56
C GLU A 107 15.00 14.13 9.96
N ASN A 108 14.31 13.18 10.59
CA ASN A 108 14.89 11.91 11.03
C ASN A 108 14.01 10.73 10.60
N PRO A 109 14.39 9.97 9.55
CA PRO A 109 13.62 8.81 9.11
C PRO A 109 13.57 7.69 10.16
N PHE A 110 14.53 7.63 11.09
CA PHE A 110 14.53 6.64 12.17
C PHE A 110 13.59 6.99 13.33
N ALA A 111 12.97 8.17 13.30
CA ALA A 111 11.95 8.58 14.27
C ALA A 111 10.52 8.25 13.82
N VAL A 112 10.35 7.69 12.61
CA VAL A 112 9.04 7.24 12.14
C VAL A 112 8.60 6.05 12.98
N GLU A 113 7.52 6.23 13.74
CA GLU A 113 6.97 5.17 14.57
C GLU A 113 6.23 4.12 13.72
N VAL A 114 6.36 2.86 14.11
CA VAL A 114 5.66 1.73 13.50
C VAL A 114 4.87 0.97 14.56
N ALA A 115 3.75 0.39 14.16
CA ALA A 115 2.97 -0.50 15.02
C ALA A 115 3.54 -1.93 15.01
N ASP A 116 3.12 -2.74 15.97
CA ASP A 116 3.43 -4.18 15.96
C ASP A 116 2.56 -4.89 14.93
N VAL A 117 3.19 -5.50 13.92
CA VAL A 117 2.47 -6.10 12.78
C VAL A 117 1.53 -7.22 13.22
N GLU A 118 1.93 -8.06 14.18
CA GLU A 118 1.13 -9.21 14.60
C GLU A 118 -0.07 -8.77 15.45
N ALA A 119 0.11 -7.77 16.32
CA ALA A 119 -0.97 -7.15 17.06
C ALA A 119 -2.00 -6.50 16.11
N GLU A 120 -1.54 -5.83 15.05
CA GLU A 120 -2.44 -5.14 14.12
C GLU A 120 -3.09 -6.06 13.08
N LYS A 121 -2.50 -7.22 12.81
CA LYS A 121 -3.20 -8.33 12.15
C LYS A 121 -4.35 -8.85 13.01
N ALA A 122 -4.10 -9.04 14.31
CA ALA A 122 -5.12 -9.51 15.25
C ALA A 122 -6.24 -8.49 15.47
N SER A 123 -5.94 -7.18 15.41
CA SER A 123 -6.93 -6.10 15.51
C SER A 123 -7.79 -5.93 14.24
N GLY A 124 -7.31 -6.43 13.10
CA GLY A 124 -7.94 -6.27 11.79
C GLY A 124 -7.56 -4.96 11.08
N LEU A 125 -6.62 -4.18 11.63
CA LEU A 125 -6.12 -2.97 10.99
C LEU A 125 -5.13 -3.29 9.85
N ILE A 126 -4.42 -4.42 9.96
CA ILE A 126 -3.67 -5.05 8.86
C ILE A 126 -4.40 -6.31 8.44
N GLU A 127 -5.12 -6.26 7.33
CA GLU A 127 -5.83 -7.40 6.76
C GLU A 127 -4.95 -8.08 5.70
N VAL A 128 -4.63 -9.35 5.89
CA VAL A 128 -3.90 -10.13 4.88
C VAL A 128 -4.91 -10.68 3.86
N ILE A 129 -4.69 -10.36 2.58
CA ILE A 129 -5.56 -10.74 1.46
C ILE A 129 -4.84 -11.65 0.46
N GLY A 130 -5.58 -12.36 -0.38
CA GLY A 130 -5.04 -13.33 -1.33
C GLY A 130 -6.12 -13.87 -2.26
N GLU A 131 -6.28 -15.20 -2.28
CA GLU A 131 -7.14 -15.94 -3.22
C GLU A 131 -8.55 -15.34 -3.42
N ALA A 132 -9.19 -14.82 -2.37
CA ALA A 132 -10.51 -14.22 -2.47
C ALA A 132 -10.54 -13.00 -3.43
N VAL A 133 -9.48 -12.18 -3.43
CA VAL A 133 -9.34 -11.04 -4.35
C VAL A 133 -8.94 -11.52 -5.74
N ASP A 134 -8.06 -12.53 -5.82
CA ASP A 134 -7.63 -13.12 -7.09
C ASP A 134 -8.83 -13.66 -7.89
N VAL A 135 -9.76 -14.35 -7.22
CA VAL A 135 -10.98 -14.89 -7.83
C VAL A 135 -11.83 -13.79 -8.44
N GLU A 136 -12.01 -12.66 -7.75
CA GLU A 136 -12.77 -11.53 -8.28
C GLU A 136 -12.00 -10.83 -9.42
N TYR A 137 -10.68 -10.69 -9.31
CA TYR A 137 -9.84 -10.13 -10.36
C TYR A 137 -9.97 -10.94 -11.67
N LEU A 138 -9.85 -12.27 -11.59
CA LEU A 138 -9.92 -13.17 -12.74
C LEU A 138 -11.30 -13.22 -13.42
N LYS A 139 -12.38 -12.77 -12.76
CA LYS A 139 -13.71 -12.64 -13.40
C LYS A 139 -13.75 -11.45 -14.35
N GLU A 140 -13.05 -10.37 -14.04
CA GLU A 140 -13.05 -9.11 -14.80
C GLU A 140 -12.04 -9.09 -15.96
N VAL A 141 -11.12 -10.07 -16.01
CA VAL A 141 -10.07 -10.17 -17.05
C VAL A 141 -10.54 -10.95 -18.29
N LYS A 142 -11.73 -11.56 -18.24
CA LYS A 142 -12.25 -12.43 -19.33
C LYS A 142 -12.80 -11.68 -20.53
#